data_AF-B4LTU9-F1
#
_entry.id   AF-B4LTU9-F1
#
_cell.length_a   1.000
_cell.length_b   1.000
_cell.length_c   1.000
_cell.angle_alpha   90.00
_cell.angle_beta   90.00
_cell.angle_gamma   90.00
#
_symmetry.space_group_name_H-M   'P 1'
#
loop_
_entity.id
_entity.type
_entity.pdbx_description
1 polymer ?
#
loop_
_entity_poly.entity_id
_entity_poly.type
_entity_poly.pdbx_seq_one_letter_code
_entity_poly.pdbx_strand_id
1 'polypeptide(L)'
;MLRRILPAARLALQLTKPAVTATRSSSYSVYEPDYLESLKPKFPQYESLNVQIKGYDYPLLESYQRFLHSVAEYLDLDVSDCYALPPQQTQVQRLRPNSTVIESEYKLTTYERNLQLSNVDAPIYPQFLRIAQAALPEGVHLSVSEHTDEHEERRYVPDRDLLDLKAELERMGGATPTKKK
;
A
#
# COMPACT_ATOMS: atom_id res chain seq x y z
N MET A 1 -15.20 67.63 -7.92
CA MET A 1 -16.42 67.05 -7.32
C MET A 1 -17.17 66.28 -8.40
N LEU A 2 -17.13 64.94 -8.39
CA LEU A 2 -17.95 64.07 -9.25
C LEU A 2 -18.07 62.72 -8.55
N ARG A 3 -19.17 62.53 -7.81
CA ARG A 3 -19.52 61.26 -7.14
C ARG A 3 -20.13 60.32 -8.19
N ARG A 4 -19.41 59.26 -8.54
CA ARG A 4 -19.95 58.11 -9.27
C ARG A 4 -20.71 57.24 -8.27
N ILE A 5 -22.01 57.10 -8.46
CA ILE A 5 -22.89 56.23 -7.68
C ILE A 5 -22.84 54.85 -8.35
N LEU A 6 -22.40 53.81 -7.62
CA LEU A 6 -22.51 52.41 -8.05
C LEU A 6 -23.87 51.86 -7.61
N PRO A 7 -24.59 51.07 -8.43
CA PRO A 7 -25.78 50.38 -7.97
C PRO A 7 -25.37 49.16 -7.13
N ALA A 8 -25.95 49.02 -5.95
CA ALA A 8 -25.81 47.84 -5.12
C ALA A 8 -26.58 46.68 -5.75
N ALA A 9 -25.87 45.74 -6.36
CA ALA A 9 -26.44 44.45 -6.76
C ALA A 9 -26.66 43.60 -5.50
N ARG A 10 -27.93 43.46 -5.07
CA ARG A 10 -28.31 42.45 -4.09
C ARG A 10 -28.25 41.08 -4.75
N LEU A 11 -27.19 40.33 -4.46
CA LEU A 11 -27.12 38.90 -4.79
C LEU A 11 -28.07 38.16 -3.83
N ALA A 12 -29.20 37.68 -4.36
CA ALA A 12 -30.06 36.78 -3.60
C ALA A 12 -29.35 35.43 -3.45
N LEU A 13 -28.90 35.10 -2.23
CA LEU A 13 -28.51 33.75 -1.87
C LEU A 13 -29.76 32.86 -1.93
N GLN A 14 -29.97 32.19 -3.06
CA GLN A 14 -30.92 31.09 -3.12
C GLN A 14 -30.32 29.92 -2.34
N LEU A 15 -30.88 29.66 -1.16
CA LEU A 15 -30.61 28.44 -0.39
C LEU A 15 -31.18 27.26 -1.19
N THR A 16 -30.32 26.54 -1.90
CA THR A 16 -30.70 25.25 -2.49
C THR A 16 -30.99 24.29 -1.35
N LYS A 17 -32.26 23.91 -1.22
CA LYS A 17 -32.67 22.85 -0.27
C LYS A 17 -31.85 21.60 -0.59
N PRO A 18 -31.20 20.94 0.38
CA PRO A 18 -30.66 19.62 0.14
C PRO A 18 -31.85 18.72 -0.19
N ALA A 19 -31.86 18.17 -1.40
CA ALA A 19 -32.74 17.06 -1.72
C ALA A 19 -32.34 15.92 -0.78
N VAL A 20 -33.15 15.68 0.24
CA VAL A 20 -33.06 14.45 1.02
C VAL A 20 -33.42 13.35 0.04
N THR A 21 -32.40 12.71 -0.55
CA THR A 21 -32.58 11.44 -1.23
C THR A 21 -33.01 10.49 -0.13
N ALA A 22 -34.33 10.32 0.00
CA ALA A 22 -34.90 9.24 0.78
C ALA A 22 -34.29 7.96 0.24
N THR A 23 -33.38 7.35 1.00
CA THR A 23 -33.00 5.96 0.82
C THR A 23 -34.28 5.17 0.90
N ARG A 24 -34.82 4.81 -0.27
CA ARG A 24 -35.92 3.86 -0.37
C ARG A 24 -35.38 2.60 0.30
N SER A 25 -35.95 2.27 1.46
CA SER A 25 -35.71 1.00 2.14
C SER A 25 -36.03 -0.09 1.12
N SER A 26 -34.98 -0.62 0.52
CA SER A 26 -35.07 -1.67 -0.48
C SER A 26 -35.60 -2.90 0.23
N SER A 27 -36.79 -3.36 -0.14
CA SER A 27 -37.50 -4.50 0.45
C SER A 27 -36.87 -5.85 0.07
N TYR A 28 -35.54 -5.95 0.09
CA TYR A 28 -34.79 -7.13 -0.35
C TYR A 28 -34.51 -8.17 0.76
N SER A 29 -34.97 -7.94 2.00
CA SER A 29 -34.72 -8.84 3.13
C SER A 29 -35.92 -9.75 3.48
N VAL A 30 -36.46 -10.49 2.50
CA VAL A 30 -37.45 -11.56 2.81
C VAL A 30 -36.77 -12.92 2.97
N TYR A 31 -35.58 -13.10 2.39
CA TYR A 31 -34.88 -14.38 2.30
C TYR A 31 -33.50 -14.39 2.96
N GLU A 32 -32.92 -13.24 3.30
CA GLU A 32 -31.68 -13.17 4.08
C GLU A 32 -32.01 -12.94 5.55
N PRO A 33 -31.55 -13.81 6.47
CA PRO A 33 -31.72 -13.57 7.90
C PRO A 33 -30.96 -12.32 8.37
N ASP A 34 -31.54 -11.56 9.30
CA ASP A 34 -30.98 -10.31 9.87
C ASP A 34 -29.52 -10.43 10.37
N TYR A 35 -29.08 -11.63 10.76
CA TYR A 35 -27.69 -11.84 11.20
C TYR A 35 -26.68 -11.64 10.06
N LEU A 36 -27.02 -11.91 8.79
CA LEU A 36 -26.11 -11.71 7.66
C LEU A 36 -25.84 -10.23 7.40
N GLU A 37 -26.82 -9.36 7.65
CA GLU A 37 -26.62 -7.91 7.56
C GLU A 37 -25.78 -7.39 8.72
N SER A 38 -25.93 -7.96 9.92
CA SER A 38 -25.11 -7.59 11.09
C SER A 38 -23.64 -8.04 10.99
N LEU A 39 -23.36 -9.04 10.16
CA LEU A 39 -22.00 -9.55 9.90
C LEU A 39 -21.26 -8.73 8.86
N LYS A 40 -21.95 -7.89 8.07
CA LYS A 40 -21.28 -7.01 7.11
C LYS A 40 -20.52 -5.94 7.90
N PRO A 41 -19.27 -5.65 7.51
CA PRO A 41 -18.49 -4.63 8.19
C PRO A 41 -19.20 -3.28 8.08
N LYS A 42 -19.18 -2.54 9.20
CA LYS A 42 -19.86 -1.23 9.32
C LYS A 42 -19.31 -0.20 8.33
N PHE A 43 -18.05 -0.36 7.94
CA PHE A 43 -17.33 0.50 7.01
C PHE A 43 -16.73 -0.37 5.90
N PRO A 44 -16.47 0.19 4.71
CA PRO A 44 -15.66 -0.50 3.72
C PRO A 44 -14.27 -0.77 4.30
N GLN A 45 -13.81 -2.02 4.15
CA GLN A 45 -12.53 -2.49 4.67
C GLN A 45 -11.60 -2.87 3.52
N TYR A 46 -10.31 -2.59 3.68
CA TYR A 46 -9.25 -3.10 2.82
C TYR A 46 -8.80 -4.45 3.36
N GLU A 47 -8.76 -5.48 2.52
CA GLU A 47 -8.47 -6.86 2.95
C GLU A 47 -7.06 -7.02 3.52
N SER A 48 -6.04 -6.64 2.75
CA SER A 48 -4.65 -6.70 3.19
C SER A 48 -3.79 -5.61 2.53
N LEU A 49 -3.09 -4.85 3.36
CA LEU A 49 -2.22 -3.75 2.94
C LEU A 49 -0.80 -4.00 3.44
N ASN A 50 0.17 -3.85 2.55
CA ASN A 50 1.59 -3.90 2.89
C ASN A 50 2.14 -2.47 2.96
N VAL A 51 2.70 -2.13 4.11
CA VAL A 51 3.46 -0.90 4.33
C VAL A 51 4.94 -1.24 4.21
N GLN A 52 5.55 -0.83 3.11
CA GLN A 52 6.96 -1.06 2.79
C GLN A 52 7.81 0.12 3.21
N ILE A 53 8.86 -0.17 3.97
CA ILE A 53 9.82 0.81 4.50
C ILE A 53 11.19 0.44 3.93
N LYS A 54 11.78 1.36 3.16
CA LYS A 54 13.10 1.17 2.55
C LYS A 54 14.07 2.24 2.99
N GLY A 55 15.34 1.89 3.15
CA GLY A 55 16.40 2.87 3.36
C GLY A 55 17.75 2.22 3.53
N TYR A 56 18.77 3.06 3.69
CA TYR A 56 20.17 2.62 3.71
C TYR A 56 20.69 2.30 5.11
N ASP A 57 20.07 2.89 6.14
CA ASP A 57 20.47 2.70 7.53
C ASP A 57 19.53 1.74 8.27
N TYR A 58 20.09 0.65 8.76
CA TYR A 58 19.32 -0.46 9.33
C TYR A 58 18.65 -0.13 10.67
N PRO A 59 19.34 0.44 11.68
CA PRO A 59 18.72 0.74 12.98
C PRO A 59 17.58 1.76 12.88
N LEU A 60 17.70 2.71 11.95
CA LEU A 60 16.65 3.69 11.68
C LEU A 60 15.38 3.02 11.16
N LEU A 61 15.52 2.08 10.21
CA LEU A 61 14.39 1.32 9.68
C LEU A 61 13.69 0.51 10.77
N GLU A 62 14.45 -0.17 11.63
CA GLU A 62 13.89 -1.01 12.68
C GLU A 62 13.16 -0.19 13.75
N SER A 63 13.75 0.93 14.17
CA SER A 63 13.10 1.87 15.07
C SER A 63 11.81 2.43 14.48
N TYR A 64 11.81 2.76 13.18
CA TYR A 64 10.64 3.32 12.51
C TYR A 64 9.53 2.28 12.30
N GLN A 65 9.88 1.04 11.93
CA GLN A 65 8.91 -0.05 11.87
C GLN A 65 8.26 -0.30 13.24
N ARG A 66 9.06 -0.33 14.32
CA ARG A 66 8.55 -0.46 15.69
C ARG A 66 7.57 0.66 16.04
N PHE A 67 7.90 1.90 15.67
CA PHE A 67 7.01 3.04 15.87
C PHE A 67 5.68 2.87 15.12
N LEU A 68 5.73 2.51 13.83
CA LEU A 68 4.51 2.29 13.03
C LEU A 68 3.65 1.14 13.57
N HIS A 69 4.26 0.07 14.06
CA HIS A 69 3.54 -1.02 14.73
C HIS A 69 2.81 -0.50 15.98
N SER A 70 3.47 0.27 16.84
CA SER A 70 2.82 0.85 18.02
C SER A 70 1.70 1.83 17.67
N VAL A 71 1.83 2.58 16.57
CA VAL A 71 0.76 3.46 16.08
C VAL A 71 -0.43 2.65 15.55
N ALA A 72 -0.18 1.54 14.84
CA ALA A 72 -1.24 0.66 14.37
C ALA A 72 -2.01 0.04 15.54
N GLU A 73 -1.30 -0.45 16.56
CA GLU A 73 -1.89 -0.98 17.80
C GLU A 73 -2.70 0.08 18.55
N TYR A 74 -2.21 1.33 18.62
CA TYR A 74 -2.95 2.44 19.25
C TYR A 74 -4.24 2.82 18.50
N LEU A 75 -4.27 2.61 17.18
CA LEU A 75 -5.44 2.90 16.33
C LEU A 75 -6.37 1.69 16.19
N ASP A 76 -6.15 0.62 16.96
CA ASP A 76 -6.89 -0.64 16.89
C ASP A 76 -6.92 -1.23 15.46
N LEU A 77 -5.80 -1.14 14.74
CA LEU A 77 -5.62 -1.78 13.43
C LEU A 77 -5.03 -3.18 13.60
N ASP A 78 -5.61 -4.17 12.92
CA ASP A 78 -5.10 -5.53 12.93
C ASP A 78 -3.78 -5.64 12.14
N VAL A 79 -2.69 -5.89 12.86
CA VAL A 79 -1.38 -6.19 12.28
C VAL A 79 -1.26 -7.71 12.12
N SER A 80 -1.09 -8.17 10.88
CA SER A 80 -1.02 -9.61 10.57
C SER A 80 0.41 -10.15 10.64
N ASP A 81 1.37 -9.49 9.99
CA ASP A 81 2.78 -9.87 10.03
C ASP A 81 3.71 -8.65 9.97
N CYS A 82 4.92 -8.83 10.48
CA CYS A 82 6.02 -7.87 10.48
C CYS A 82 7.29 -8.60 10.05
N TYR A 83 7.73 -8.39 8.82
CA TYR A 83 8.85 -9.14 8.27
C TYR A 83 9.89 -8.26 7.59
N ALA A 84 11.08 -8.82 7.49
CA ALA A 84 12.22 -8.24 6.81
C ALA A 84 12.43 -8.92 5.46
N LEU A 85 12.89 -8.16 4.47
CA LEU A 85 13.39 -8.73 3.23
C LEU A 85 14.92 -8.71 3.18
N PRO A 86 15.54 -9.64 2.42
CA PRO A 86 16.97 -9.68 2.27
C PRO A 86 17.49 -8.36 1.68
N PRO A 87 18.61 -7.83 2.20
CA PRO A 87 19.15 -6.55 1.74
C PRO A 87 19.59 -6.62 0.29
N GLN A 88 19.24 -5.59 -0.48
CA GLN A 88 19.64 -5.47 -1.88
C GLN A 88 20.94 -4.69 -1.98
N GLN A 89 21.97 -5.31 -2.57
CA GLN A 89 23.26 -4.67 -2.80
C GLN A 89 23.31 -4.08 -4.20
N THR A 90 23.48 -2.76 -4.30
CA THR A 90 23.67 -2.05 -5.56
C THR A 90 25.11 -1.54 -5.63
N GLN A 91 25.82 -1.92 -6.71
CA GLN A 91 27.14 -1.40 -7.01
C GLN A 91 27.00 -0.12 -7.83
N VAL A 92 27.47 0.99 -7.28
CA VAL A 92 27.47 2.31 -7.94
C VAL A 92 28.90 2.65 -8.33
N GLN A 93 29.12 2.82 -9.63
CA GLN A 93 30.44 3.15 -10.18
C GLN A 93 30.46 4.59 -10.66
N ARG A 94 31.44 5.35 -10.17
CA ARG A 94 31.73 6.71 -10.67
C ARG A 94 32.75 6.60 -11.78
N LEU A 95 32.39 7.09 -12.96
CA LEU A 95 33.28 7.19 -14.10
C LEU A 95 34.07 8.50 -14.05
N ARG A 96 35.26 8.50 -14.64
CA ARG A 96 36.02 9.75 -14.81
C ARG A 96 35.29 10.72 -15.73
N PRO A 97 35.39 12.04 -15.51
CA PRO A 97 34.82 13.02 -16.42
C PRO A 97 35.32 12.80 -17.85
N ASN A 98 34.40 12.73 -18.81
CA ASN A 98 34.68 12.49 -20.24
C ASN A 98 35.41 11.17 -20.55
N SER A 99 35.26 10.13 -19.72
CA SER A 99 35.87 8.82 -19.95
C SER A 99 34.99 7.68 -19.44
N THR A 100 35.15 6.49 -20.01
CA THR A 100 34.48 5.25 -19.57
C THR A 100 35.28 4.53 -18.47
N VAL A 101 36.43 5.07 -18.07
CA VAL A 101 37.26 4.47 -17.02
C VAL A 101 36.61 4.67 -15.65
N ILE A 102 36.42 3.57 -14.92
CA ILE A 102 35.90 3.56 -13.56
C ILE A 102 36.93 4.21 -12.62
N GLU A 103 36.50 5.22 -11.87
CA GLU A 103 37.34 5.95 -10.92
C GLU A 103 37.17 5.44 -9.49
N SER A 104 35.92 5.22 -9.08
CA SER A 104 35.59 4.74 -7.73
C SER A 104 34.33 3.88 -7.76
N GLU A 105 34.31 2.81 -6.97
CA GLU A 105 33.18 1.92 -6.81
C GLU A 105 32.65 1.99 -5.37
N TYR A 106 31.34 2.10 -5.22
CA TYR A 106 30.63 2.15 -3.95
C TYR A 106 29.61 1.02 -3.89
N LYS A 107 29.48 0.38 -2.73
CA LYS A 107 28.47 -0.65 -2.48
C LYS A 107 27.39 -0.06 -1.58
N LEU A 108 26.22 0.20 -2.14
CA LEU A 108 25.05 0.67 -1.40
C LEU A 108 24.19 -0.52 -1.03
N THR A 109 23.88 -0.66 0.25
CA THR A 109 22.97 -1.68 0.78
C THR A 109 21.64 -1.04 1.09
N THR A 110 20.58 -1.51 0.45
CA THR A 110 19.21 -1.09 0.74
C THR A 110 18.54 -2.14 1.59
N TYR A 111 18.11 -1.75 2.78
CA TYR A 111 17.32 -2.57 3.68
C TYR A 111 15.84 -2.31 3.45
N GLU A 112 15.02 -3.36 3.60
CA GLU A 112 13.57 -3.28 3.47
C GLU A 112 12.93 -3.94 4.70
N ARG A 113 11.92 -3.27 5.25
CA ARG A 113 11.07 -3.73 6.36
C ARG A 113 9.62 -3.54 5.97
N ASN A 114 8.81 -4.56 6.21
CA ASN A 114 7.42 -4.58 5.81
C ASN A 114 6.52 -4.82 7.02
N LEU A 115 5.42 -4.07 7.06
CA LEU A 115 4.35 -4.18 8.04
C LEU A 115 3.07 -4.52 7.26
N GLN A 116 2.45 -5.66 7.56
CA GLN A 116 1.23 -6.10 6.91
C GLN A 116 0.03 -5.85 7.82
N LEU A 117 -0.94 -5.09 7.31
CA LEU A 117 -2.20 -4.78 7.98
C LEU A 117 -3.32 -5.59 7.33
N SER A 118 -4.21 -6.15 8.14
CA SER A 118 -5.38 -6.89 7.69
C SER A 118 -6.67 -6.14 8.04
N ASN A 119 -7.71 -6.28 7.22
CA ASN A 119 -9.06 -5.77 7.49
C ASN A 119 -9.10 -4.30 7.93
N VAL A 120 -8.41 -3.43 7.19
CA VAL A 120 -8.22 -2.04 7.58
C VAL A 120 -9.49 -1.23 7.30
N ASP A 121 -10.05 -0.63 8.35
CA ASP A 121 -11.20 0.27 8.25
C ASP A 121 -10.87 1.55 7.48
N ALA A 122 -11.64 1.85 6.44
CA ALA A 122 -11.49 3.06 5.62
C ALA A 122 -11.46 4.40 6.40
N PRO A 123 -12.22 4.63 7.50
CA PRO A 123 -12.13 5.89 8.23
C PRO A 123 -10.84 6.03 9.06
N ILE A 124 -10.28 4.93 9.57
CA ILE A 124 -9.11 4.94 10.45
C ILE A 124 -7.81 4.99 9.64
N TYR A 125 -7.78 4.33 8.49
CA TYR A 125 -6.61 4.23 7.62
C TYR A 125 -5.97 5.59 7.24
N PRO A 126 -6.72 6.64 6.85
CA PRO A 126 -6.13 7.95 6.56
C PRO A 126 -5.44 8.59 7.77
N GLN A 127 -5.93 8.32 8.99
CA GLN A 127 -5.29 8.83 10.21
C GLN A 127 -3.93 8.15 10.43
N PHE A 128 -3.86 6.83 10.25
CA PHE A 128 -2.61 6.08 10.27
C PHE A 128 -1.61 6.63 9.24
N LEU A 129 -2.03 6.79 7.98
CA LEU A 129 -1.17 7.32 6.91
C LEU A 129 -0.64 8.72 7.21
N ARG A 130 -1.46 9.61 7.78
CA ARG A 130 -1.00 10.95 8.15
C ARG A 130 0.05 10.93 9.25
N ILE A 131 -0.10 10.06 10.24
CA ILE A 131 0.89 9.91 11.32
C ILE A 131 2.19 9.33 10.74
N ALA A 132 2.10 8.31 9.89
CA ALA A 132 3.25 7.71 9.22
C ALA A 132 4.00 8.75 8.36
N GLN A 133 3.28 9.53 7.55
CA GLN A 133 3.90 10.57 6.73
C GLN A 133 4.56 11.68 7.57
N ALA A 134 3.92 12.10 8.66
CA ALA A 134 4.44 13.16 9.53
C ALA A 134 5.67 12.71 10.34
N ALA A 135 5.77 11.42 10.66
CA ALA A 135 6.87 10.84 11.41
C ALA A 135 7.97 10.22 10.53
N LEU A 136 7.90 10.40 9.21
CA LEU A 136 8.85 9.78 8.27
C LEU A 136 10.27 10.33 8.47
N PRO A 137 11.26 9.48 8.83
CA PRO A 137 12.63 9.93 9.02
C PRO A 137 13.32 10.27 7.69
N GLU A 138 14.41 11.04 7.78
CA GLU A 138 15.25 11.34 6.62
C GLU A 138 15.90 10.08 6.03
N GLY A 139 16.01 10.02 4.70
CA GLY A 139 16.62 8.88 4.02
C GLY A 139 15.80 7.58 4.04
N VAL A 140 14.57 7.61 4.58
CA VAL A 140 13.62 6.50 4.56
C VAL A 140 12.54 6.76 3.52
N HIS A 141 12.22 5.73 2.74
CA HIS A 141 11.15 5.73 1.77
C HIS A 141 10.01 4.82 2.24
N LEU A 142 8.80 5.37 2.29
CA LEU A 142 7.58 4.66 2.65
C LEU A 142 6.73 4.45 1.40
N SER A 143 6.34 3.21 1.13
CA SER A 143 5.41 2.85 0.06
C SER A 143 4.31 1.99 0.64
N VAL A 144 3.07 2.21 0.21
CA VAL A 144 1.93 1.39 0.64
C VAL A 144 1.27 0.80 -0.59
N SER A 145 1.13 -0.51 -0.60
CA SER A 145 0.52 -1.27 -1.68
C SER A 145 -0.43 -2.33 -1.13
N GLU A 146 -1.37 -2.78 -1.96
CA GLU A 146 -2.19 -3.94 -1.64
C GLU A 146 -1.29 -5.19 -1.57
N HIS A 147 -1.63 -6.13 -0.68
CA HIS A 147 -0.89 -7.38 -0.58
C HIS A 147 -1.25 -8.27 -1.78
N THR A 148 -0.24 -8.74 -2.50
CA THR A 148 -0.35 -9.65 -3.63
C THR A 148 0.52 -10.87 -3.38
N ASP A 149 0.18 -12.01 -4.01
CA ASP A 149 0.94 -13.25 -3.87
C ASP A 149 2.42 -13.08 -4.28
N GLU A 150 2.71 -12.19 -5.23
CA GLU A 150 4.07 -11.85 -5.65
C GLU A 150 4.93 -11.29 -4.49
N HIS A 151 4.32 -10.54 -3.57
CA HIS A 151 5.01 -10.00 -2.40
C HIS A 151 5.39 -11.11 -1.41
N GLU A 152 4.53 -12.13 -1.29
CA GLU A 152 4.76 -13.30 -0.45
C GLU A 152 5.82 -14.22 -1.08
N GLU A 153 5.73 -14.49 -2.39
CA GLU A 153 6.73 -15.29 -3.13
C GLU A 153 8.14 -14.69 -3.01
N ARG A 154 8.28 -13.36 -3.04
CA ARG A 154 9.56 -12.65 -2.89
C ARG A 154 10.25 -12.91 -1.55
N ARG A 155 9.52 -13.35 -0.53
CA ARG A 155 10.07 -13.72 0.77
C ARG A 155 10.85 -15.03 0.72
N TYR A 156 10.44 -15.94 -0.16
CA TYR A 156 10.98 -17.30 -0.23
C TYR A 156 12.14 -17.39 -1.23
N VAL A 157 13.04 -18.34 -0.99
CA VAL A 157 14.10 -18.66 -1.93
C VAL A 157 13.49 -19.51 -3.06
N PRO A 158 13.68 -19.15 -4.34
CA PRO A 158 13.17 -19.95 -5.45
C PRO A 158 13.75 -21.37 -5.45
N ASP A 159 12.90 -22.37 -5.69
CA ASP A 159 13.32 -23.77 -5.82
C ASP A 159 13.98 -24.00 -7.19
N ARG A 160 15.30 -24.19 -7.18
CA ARG A 160 16.09 -24.40 -8.40
C ARG A 160 15.68 -25.67 -9.14
N ASP A 161 15.44 -26.77 -8.43
CA ASP A 161 15.18 -28.06 -9.08
C ASP A 161 13.79 -28.04 -9.74
N LEU A 162 12.82 -27.36 -9.12
CA LEU A 162 11.51 -27.08 -9.72
C LEU A 162 11.63 -26.24 -11.00
N LEU A 163 12.47 -25.20 -10.99
CA LEU A 163 12.74 -24.37 -12.17
C LEU A 163 13.40 -25.18 -13.29
N ASP A 164 14.38 -26.02 -12.97
CA ASP A 164 15.08 -26.87 -13.94
C ASP A 164 14.13 -27.90 -14.59
N LEU A 165 13.26 -28.53 -13.78
CA LEU A 165 12.23 -29.46 -14.26
C LEU A 165 11.19 -28.77 -15.15
N LYS A 166 10.75 -27.56 -14.78
CA LYS A 166 9.87 -26.74 -15.63
C LYS A 166 10.52 -26.43 -16.98
N ALA A 167 11.78 -26.02 -16.96
CA ALA A 167 12.53 -25.74 -18.18
C ALA A 167 12.74 -27.00 -19.04
N GLU A 168 12.94 -28.17 -18.44
CA GLU A 168 13.01 -29.45 -19.16
C GLU A 168 11.67 -29.83 -19.79
N LEU A 169 10.58 -29.67 -19.06
CA LEU A 169 9.23 -29.93 -19.55
C LEU A 169 8.87 -29.02 -20.73
N GLU A 170 9.26 -27.75 -20.68
CA GLU A 170 9.13 -26.82 -21.82
C GLU A 170 9.93 -27.29 -23.04
N ARG A 171 11.18 -27.75 -22.86
CA ARG A 171 12.00 -28.32 -23.95
C ARG A 171 11.39 -29.58 -24.55
N MET A 172 10.69 -30.39 -23.75
CA MET A 172 10.04 -31.63 -24.19
C MET A 172 8.67 -31.41 -24.85
N GLY A 173 8.23 -30.16 -25.04
CA GLY A 173 6.99 -29.83 -25.75
C GLY A 173 5.78 -29.50 -24.85
N GLY A 174 6.01 -29.31 -23.54
CA GLY A 174 5.02 -28.78 -22.62
C GLY A 174 3.84 -29.72 -22.28
N ALA A 175 2.97 -29.26 -21.38
CA ALA A 175 1.69 -29.92 -21.15
C ALA A 175 0.78 -29.68 -22.37
N THR A 176 0.40 -30.74 -23.08
CA THR A 176 -0.65 -30.63 -24.09
C THR A 176 -1.94 -30.17 -23.40
N PRO A 177 -2.60 -29.09 -23.86
CA PRO A 177 -3.84 -28.65 -23.24
C PRO A 177 -4.90 -29.71 -23.54
N THR A 178 -5.28 -30.48 -22.51
CA THR A 178 -6.43 -31.37 -22.58
C THR A 178 -7.66 -30.49 -22.84
N LYS A 179 -8.13 -30.45 -24.10
CA LYS A 179 -9.42 -29.86 -24.45
C LYS A 179 -10.50 -30.57 -23.64
N LYS A 180 -11.00 -29.92 -22.58
CA LYS A 180 -12.27 -30.32 -21.94
C LYS A 180 -13.37 -30.13 -22.99
N LYS A 181 -13.96 -31.24 -23.42
CA LYS A 181 -15.22 -31.29 -24.18
C LYS A 181 -16.39 -31.05 -23.24
#